data_AF-A0A2N9Y9V0-F1
#
_entry.id   AF-A0A2N9Y9V0-F1
#
_cell.length_a   1.000
_cell.length_b   1.000
_cell.length_c   1.000
_cell.angle_alpha   90.00
_cell.angle_beta   90.00
_cell.angle_gamma   90.00
#
_symmetry.space_group_name_H-M   'P 1'
#
loop_
_entity.id
_entity.type
_entity.pdbx_description
1 polymer ?
#
loop_
_entity_poly.entity_id
_entity_poly.type
_entity_poly.pdbx_seq_one_letter_code
_entity_poly.pdbx_strand_id
1 'polypeptide(L)'
;MSSNNKLELSRLLKKEVRTMGIRVNLMENPLFKEIYEKHFEENVQQGMEQGIQQGMEQGIQQGMEQGIRQGMERGIQQGINKATQQIVRQMLAEGLPIALITKVTQLSAEEIQRLH
;
A
#
# COMPACT_ATOMS: atom_id res chain seq x y z
N MET A 1 10.91 28.60 -74.89
CA MET A 1 11.82 27.93 -73.94
C MET A 1 11.28 26.53 -73.68
N SER A 2 12.09 25.51 -74.01
CA SER A 2 11.67 24.12 -74.24
C SER A 2 11.13 23.40 -72.99
N SER A 3 10.12 22.55 -73.16
CA SER A 3 9.56 21.64 -72.14
C SER A 3 10.62 20.82 -71.39
N ASN A 4 11.79 20.60 -71.99
CA ASN A 4 12.92 19.94 -71.35
C ASN A 4 13.42 20.69 -70.10
N ASN A 5 13.44 22.02 -70.11
CA ASN A 5 13.94 22.81 -68.97
C ASN A 5 13.00 22.70 -67.76
N LYS A 6 11.68 22.58 -67.98
CA LYS A 6 10.71 22.36 -66.89
C LYS A 6 10.85 20.98 -66.25
N LEU A 7 11.10 19.95 -67.08
CA LEU A 7 11.29 18.58 -66.61
C LEU A 7 12.60 18.44 -65.81
N GLU A 8 13.64 19.13 -66.24
CA GLU A 8 14.94 19.15 -65.58
C GLU A 8 14.88 19.90 -64.24
N LEU A 9 14.20 21.06 -64.19
CA LEU A 9 13.98 21.80 -62.95
C LEU A 9 13.17 20.98 -61.93
N SER A 10 12.14 20.24 -62.37
CA SER A 10 11.37 19.36 -61.49
C SER A 10 12.21 18.20 -60.94
N ARG A 11 13.13 17.65 -61.74
CA ARG A 11 14.10 16.63 -61.28
C ARG A 11 15.10 17.21 -60.30
N LEU A 12 15.63 18.40 -60.56
CA LEU A 12 16.59 19.10 -59.70
C LEU A 12 15.95 19.43 -58.34
N LEU A 13 14.75 20.02 -58.31
CA LEU A 13 14.01 20.31 -57.08
C LEU A 13 13.68 19.03 -56.28
N LYS A 14 13.26 17.95 -56.95
CA LYS A 14 12.99 16.66 -56.29
C LYS A 14 14.26 16.02 -55.73
N LYS A 15 15.42 16.25 -56.37
CA LYS A 15 16.72 15.79 -55.88
C LYS A 15 17.16 16.64 -54.69
N GLU A 16 17.01 17.96 -54.77
CA GLU A 16 17.31 18.91 -53.69
C GLU A 16 16.51 18.62 -52.42
N VAL A 17 15.19 18.46 -52.51
CA VAL A 17 14.34 18.11 -51.36
C VAL A 17 14.73 16.76 -50.76
N ARG A 18 15.18 15.81 -51.59
CA ARG A 18 15.69 14.50 -51.12
C ARG A 18 17.03 14.60 -50.41
N THR A 19 17.90 15.53 -50.83
CA THR A 19 19.22 15.77 -50.23
C THR A 19 19.18 16.72 -49.06
N MET A 20 18.16 17.58 -48.99
CA MET A 20 17.88 18.50 -47.89
C MET A 20 17.24 17.68 -46.77
N GLY A 21 18.07 16.89 -46.07
CA GLY A 21 17.66 16.16 -44.89
C GLY A 21 17.25 17.15 -43.81
N ILE A 22 15.96 17.49 -43.74
CA ILE A 22 15.41 18.30 -42.66
C ILE A 22 15.46 17.46 -41.39
N ARG A 23 16.46 17.70 -40.55
CA ARG A 23 16.48 17.20 -39.18
C ARG A 23 15.61 18.12 -38.34
N VAL A 24 14.40 17.68 -38.02
CA VAL A 24 13.56 18.37 -37.05
C VAL A 24 13.95 17.90 -35.66
N ASN A 25 14.43 18.81 -34.80
CA ASN A 25 14.57 18.52 -33.39
C ASN A 25 13.17 18.53 -32.76
N LEU A 26 12.64 17.35 -32.41
CA LEU A 26 11.32 17.21 -31.82
C LEU A 26 11.20 17.96 -30.49
N MET A 27 12.28 18.02 -29.70
CA MET A 27 12.27 18.71 -28.40
C MET A 27 12.30 20.24 -28.52
N GLU A 28 12.68 20.75 -29.69
CA GLU A 28 12.61 22.19 -30.02
C GLU A 28 11.32 22.56 -30.74
N ASN A 29 10.49 21.59 -31.13
CA ASN A 29 9.19 21.85 -31.72
C ASN A 29 8.21 22.28 -30.60
N PRO A 30 7.67 23.51 -30.60
CA PRO A 30 6.82 24.00 -29.52
C PRO A 30 5.57 23.15 -29.30
N LEU A 31 4.97 22.63 -30.39
CA LEU A 31 3.77 21.79 -30.31
C LEU A 31 4.09 20.43 -29.68
N PHE A 32 5.21 19.81 -30.06
CA PHE A 32 5.64 18.55 -29.47
C PHE A 32 5.99 18.72 -27.98
N LYS A 33 6.69 19.81 -27.64
CA LYS A 33 7.04 20.13 -26.26
C LYS A 33 5.81 20.29 -25.37
N GLU A 34 4.82 21.08 -25.80
CA GLU A 34 3.59 21.30 -25.05
C GLU A 34 2.81 20.00 -24.82
N ILE A 35 2.64 19.18 -25.87
CA ILE A 35 1.95 17.89 -25.77
C ILE A 35 2.72 16.94 -24.85
N TYR A 36 4.05 16.88 -24.97
CA TYR A 36 4.89 16.01 -24.15
C TYR A 36 4.86 16.41 -22.68
N GLU A 37 5.04 17.70 -22.38
CA GLU A 37 5.00 18.24 -21.01
C GLU A 37 3.65 17.98 -20.37
N LYS A 38 2.55 18.28 -21.08
CA LYS A 38 1.20 18.06 -20.57
C LYS A 38 0.94 16.58 -20.26
N HIS A 39 1.24 15.68 -21.19
CA HIS A 39 1.04 14.26 -20.94
C HIS A 39 1.98 13.70 -19.88
N PHE A 40 3.21 14.20 -19.81
CA PHE A 40 4.14 13.80 -18.75
C PHE A 40 3.63 14.24 -17.38
N GLU A 41 3.17 15.48 -17.23
CA GLU A 41 2.57 15.99 -16.00
C GLU A 41 1.31 15.20 -15.61
N GLU A 42 0.39 14.97 -16.56
CA GLU A 42 -0.82 14.16 -16.33
C GLU A 42 -0.47 12.74 -15.85
N ASN A 43 0.51 12.09 -16.49
CA ASN A 43 0.93 10.74 -16.11
C ASN A 43 1.62 10.70 -14.75
N VAL A 44 2.47 11.69 -14.45
CA VAL A 44 3.13 11.80 -13.14
C VAL A 44 2.09 12.05 -12.05
N GLN A 45 1.14 12.94 -12.29
CA GLN A 45 0.06 13.24 -11.36
C GLN A 45 -0.81 12.01 -11.10
N GLN A 46 -1.25 11.31 -12.16
CA GLN A 46 -2.03 10.08 -12.02
C GLN A 46 -1.26 8.98 -11.30
N GLY A 47 0.02 8.79 -11.62
CA GLY A 47 0.86 7.80 -10.95
C GLY A 47 1.05 8.11 -9.46
N MET A 48 1.21 9.39 -9.12
CA MET A 48 1.32 9.85 -7.74
C MET A 48 0.00 9.66 -6.97
N GLU A 49 -1.13 10.04 -7.55
CA GLU A 49 -2.45 9.85 -6.96
C GLU A 49 -2.76 8.36 -6.73
N GLN A 50 -2.49 7.51 -7.72
CA GLN A 50 -2.66 6.06 -7.59
C GLN A 50 -1.75 5.47 -6.51
N GLY A 51 -0.48 5.90 -6.47
CA GLY A 51 0.47 5.45 -5.46
C GLY A 51 0.06 5.83 -4.05
N ILE A 52 -0.42 7.07 -3.85
CA ILE A 52 -0.93 7.54 -2.56
C ILE A 52 -2.18 6.75 -2.17
N GLN A 53 -3.13 6.60 -3.08
CA GLN A 53 -4.38 5.88 -2.81
C GLN A 53 -4.11 4.43 -2.42
N GLN A 54 -3.30 3.70 -3.20
CA GLN A 54 -2.94 2.31 -2.92
C GLN A 54 -2.18 2.17 -1.61
N GLY A 55 -1.20 3.06 -1.36
CA GLY A 55 -0.42 3.04 -0.13
C GLY A 55 -1.29 3.31 1.11
N MET A 56 -2.23 4.27 1.01
CA MET A 56 -3.16 4.59 2.09
C MET A 56 -4.15 3.45 2.36
N GLU A 57 -4.75 2.88 1.30
CA GLU A 57 -5.68 1.77 1.42
C GLU A 57 -5.01 0.54 2.06
N GLN A 58 -3.83 0.15 1.56
CA GLN A 58 -3.07 -0.96 2.12
C GLN A 58 -2.66 -0.70 3.57
N GLY A 59 -2.16 0.51 3.87
CA GLY A 59 -1.74 0.89 5.21
C GLY A 59 -2.89 0.85 6.22
N ILE A 60 -4.06 1.39 5.86
CA ILE A 60 -5.26 1.37 6.70
C ILE A 60 -5.75 -0.06 6.89
N GLN A 61 -5.87 -0.84 5.83
CA GLN A 61 -6.36 -2.21 5.90
C GLN A 61 -5.47 -3.08 6.80
N GLN A 62 -4.15 -3.05 6.58
CA GLN A 62 -3.20 -3.82 7.39
C GLN A 62 -3.17 -3.34 8.84
N GLY A 63 -3.14 -2.03 9.07
CA GLY A 63 -3.12 -1.47 10.42
C GLY A 63 -4.38 -1.81 11.21
N MET A 64 -5.55 -1.72 10.57
CA MET A 64 -6.84 -2.06 11.18
C MET A 64 -6.94 -3.55 11.48
N GLU A 65 -6.59 -4.41 10.53
CA GLU A 65 -6.66 -5.87 10.73
C GLU A 65 -5.73 -6.33 11.86
N GLN A 66 -4.48 -5.84 11.87
CA GLN A 66 -3.52 -6.16 12.93
C GLN A 66 -3.98 -5.61 14.28
N GLY A 67 -4.45 -4.37 14.32
CA GLY A 67 -4.94 -3.72 15.54
C GLY A 67 -6.14 -4.45 16.16
N ILE A 68 -7.13 -4.83 15.34
CA ILE A 68 -8.31 -5.58 15.80
C ILE A 68 -7.90 -6.96 16.30
N ARG A 69 -7.07 -7.69 15.54
CA ARG A 69 -6.66 -9.04 15.91
C ARG A 69 -5.92 -9.05 17.25
N GLN A 70 -4.91 -8.19 17.39
CA GLN A 70 -4.13 -8.08 18.63
C GLN A 70 -4.97 -7.57 19.80
N GLY A 71 -5.84 -6.59 19.56
CA GLY A 71 -6.73 -6.04 20.59
C GLY A 71 -7.72 -7.08 21.11
N MET A 72 -8.33 -7.85 20.20
CA MET A 72 -9.29 -8.90 20.54
C MET A 72 -8.62 -10.06 21.29
N GLU A 73 -7.49 -10.56 20.80
CA GLU A 73 -6.75 -11.65 21.45
C GLU A 73 -6.32 -11.27 22.87
N ARG A 74 -5.72 -10.08 23.04
CA ARG A 74 -5.33 -9.57 24.37
C ARG A 74 -6.56 -9.36 25.25
N GLY A 75 -7.64 -8.80 24.72
CA GLY A 75 -8.87 -8.55 25.46
C GLY A 75 -9.51 -9.83 25.97
N ILE A 76 -9.64 -10.85 25.12
CA ILE A 76 -10.18 -12.17 25.47
C ILE A 76 -9.30 -12.83 26.53
N GLN A 77 -7.97 -12.88 26.33
CA GLN A 77 -7.07 -13.52 27.29
C GLN A 77 -7.08 -12.82 28.65
N GLN A 78 -7.09 -11.48 28.67
CA GLN A 78 -7.19 -10.72 29.91
C GLN A 78 -8.54 -10.94 30.59
N GLY A 79 -9.63 -11.02 29.83
CA GLY A 79 -10.97 -11.31 30.35
C GLY A 79 -11.04 -12.69 31.00
N ILE A 80 -10.57 -13.73 30.30
CA ILE A 80 -10.50 -15.10 30.82
C ILE A 80 -9.65 -15.14 32.09
N ASN A 81 -8.45 -14.55 32.09
CA ASN A 81 -7.58 -14.54 33.26
C ASN A 81 -8.24 -13.85 34.46
N LYS A 82 -8.88 -12.70 34.26
CA LYS A 82 -9.60 -11.98 35.33
C LYS A 82 -10.77 -12.80 35.87
N ALA A 83 -11.56 -13.43 34.99
CA ALA A 83 -12.67 -14.28 35.39
C ALA A 83 -12.18 -15.49 36.20
N THR A 84 -11.12 -16.18 35.73
CA THR A 84 -10.50 -17.30 36.46
C THR A 84 -10.00 -16.86 37.83
N GLN A 85 -9.32 -15.71 37.93
CA GLN A 85 -8.85 -15.18 39.22
C GLN A 85 -10.00 -14.85 40.17
N GLN A 86 -11.10 -14.29 39.67
CA GLN A 86 -12.29 -14.01 40.47
C GLN A 86 -12.93 -15.30 41.00
N ILE A 87 -13.07 -16.32 40.15
CA ILE A 87 -13.60 -17.63 40.53
C ILE A 87 -12.71 -18.27 41.61
N VAL A 88 -11.38 -18.25 41.43
CA VAL A 88 -10.43 -18.80 42.42
C VAL A 88 -10.55 -18.09 43.76
N ARG A 89 -10.62 -16.75 43.76
CA ARG A 89 -10.81 -15.96 44.99
C ARG A 89 -12.11 -16.33 45.71
N GLN A 90 -13.18 -16.52 44.96
CA GLN A 90 -14.45 -16.94 45.55
C GLN A 90 -14.38 -18.36 46.12
N MET A 91 -13.74 -19.29 45.41
CA MET A 91 -13.50 -20.65 45.91
C MET A 91 -12.69 -20.66 47.21
N LEU A 92 -11.66 -19.80 47.31
CA LEU A 92 -10.88 -19.63 48.53
C LEU A 92 -11.71 -19.03 49.66
N ALA A 93 -12.56 -18.04 49.37
CA ALA A 93 -13.45 -17.42 50.35
C ALA A 93 -14.51 -18.39 50.89
N GLU A 94 -14.96 -19.34 50.07
CA GLU A 94 -15.85 -20.43 50.49
C GLU A 94 -15.12 -21.56 51.24
N GLY A 95 -13.80 -21.45 51.43
CA GLY A 95 -13.01 -22.41 52.20
C GLY A 95 -12.71 -23.71 51.45
N LEU A 96 -12.80 -23.72 50.12
CA LEU A 96 -12.48 -24.90 49.33
C LEU A 96 -10.98 -25.24 49.45
N PRO A 97 -10.61 -26.53 49.61
CA PRO A 97 -9.21 -26.92 49.71
C PRO A 97 -8.41 -26.55 48.46
N ILE A 98 -7.20 -26.01 48.64
CA ILE A 98 -6.31 -25.62 47.52
C ILE A 98 -6.11 -26.78 46.54
N ALA A 99 -5.96 -28.02 47.03
CA ALA A 99 -5.81 -29.20 46.18
C ALA A 99 -7.00 -29.43 45.23
N LEU A 100 -8.22 -29.10 45.67
CA LEU A 100 -9.41 -29.18 44.83
C LEU A 100 -9.42 -28.05 43.79
N ILE A 101 -9.07 -26.83 44.20
CA ILE A 101 -8.99 -25.67 43.31
C ILE A 101 -7.95 -25.93 42.20
N THR A 102 -6.74 -26.37 42.54
CA THR A 102 -5.69 -26.77 41.58
C THR A 102 -6.21 -27.79 40.57
N LYS A 103 -6.98 -28.79 41.01
CA LYS A 103 -7.53 -29.82 40.13
C LYS A 103 -8.57 -29.27 39.14
N VAL A 104 -9.39 -28.32 39.57
CA VAL A 104 -10.49 -27.76 38.77
C VAL A 104 -10.01 -26.66 37.83
N THR A 105 -9.14 -25.76 38.30
CA THR A 105 -8.68 -24.59 37.53
C THR A 105 -7.40 -24.84 36.75
N GLN A 106 -6.73 -25.98 36.99
CA GLN A 106 -5.42 -26.32 36.45
C GLN A 106 -4.31 -25.31 36.80
N LEU A 107 -4.55 -24.43 37.76
CA LEU A 107 -3.55 -23.52 38.29
C LEU A 107 -2.68 -24.22 39.33
N SER A 108 -1.40 -23.88 39.34
CA SER A 108 -0.48 -24.34 40.38
C SER A 108 -0.90 -23.83 41.76
N ALA A 109 -0.50 -24.55 42.81
CA ALA A 109 -0.72 -24.10 44.18
C ALA A 109 -0.07 -22.73 44.44
N GLU A 110 1.07 -22.45 43.81
CA GLU A 110 1.77 -21.15 43.90
C GLU A 110 0.94 -20.02 43.29
N GLU A 111 0.34 -20.22 42.12
CA GLU A 111 -0.53 -19.23 41.48
C GLU A 111 -1.78 -18.95 42.31
N ILE A 112 -2.38 -19.99 42.91
CA ILE A 112 -3.54 -19.86 43.79
C ILE A 112 -3.16 -19.12 45.09
N GLN A 113 -2.00 -19.41 45.67
CA GLN A 113 -1.50 -18.72 46.86
C GLN A 113 -1.22 -17.23 46.62
N ARG A 114 -0.83 -16.83 45.41
CA ARG A 114 -0.68 -15.41 45.03
C ARG A 114 -2.01 -14.67 44.91
N LEU A 115 -3.12 -15.39 44.82
CA LEU A 115 -4.47 -14.84 44.70
C LEU A 115 -5.22 -14.77 46.04
N HIS A 116 -4.70 -15.43 47.07
CA HIS A 116 -5.13 -15.36 48.46
C HIS A 116 -4.77 -14.00 49.07
#